data_AF-A0A9E9IDG5-F1
#
_entry.id   AF-A0A9E9IDG5-F1
#
_cell.length_a   1.000
_cell.length_b   1.000
_cell.length_c   1.000
_cell.angle_alpha   90.00
_cell.angle_beta   90.00
_cell.angle_gamma   90.00
#
_symmetry.space_group_name_H-M   'P 1'
#
loop_
_entity.id
_entity.type
_entity.pdbx_description
1 polymer ?
#
loop_
_entity_poly.entity_id
_entity_poly.type
_entity_poly.pdbx_seq_one_letter_code
_entity_poly.pdbx_strand_id
1 'polypeptide(L)' 'MHPEVRQAEPEVCSTYGMALEPNEAIAVEESPELADMTRRFRVSAALVLCPYS' A
#
# COMPACT_ATOMS: atom_id res chain seq x y z
N MET A 1 -3.19 -3.34 -11.28
CA MET A 1 -3.57 -1.97 -10.88
C MET A 1 -3.91 -1.20 -12.15
N HIS A 2 -5.19 -1.01 -12.47
CA HIS A 2 -5.56 -0.09 -13.55
C HIS A 2 -5.36 1.33 -13.02
N PRO A 3 -4.48 2.15 -13.64
CA PRO A 3 -4.21 3.51 -13.15
C PRO A 3 -5.47 4.40 -13.22
N GLU A 4 -6.40 4.06 -14.12
CA GLU A 4 -7.66 4.77 -14.37
C GLU A 4 -8.68 4.68 -13.22
N VAL A 5 -8.41 3.84 -12.20
CA VAL A 5 -9.29 3.63 -11.04
C VAL A 5 -8.79 4.41 -9.80
N ARG A 6 -7.72 5.21 -9.91
CA ARG A 6 -7.19 6.01 -8.79
C ARG A 6 -7.75 7.43 -8.84
N GLN A 7 -9.02 7.58 -8.47
CA GLN A 7 -9.68 8.89 -8.40
C GLN A 7 -9.79 9.33 -6.92
N ALA A 8 -9.59 10.63 -6.67
CA ALA A 8 -9.75 11.20 -5.32
C ALA A 8 -11.22 11.40 -4.96
N GLU A 9 -12.06 11.62 -5.96
CA GLU A 9 -13.51 11.78 -5.81
C GLU A 9 -14.23 10.45 -6.05
N PRO A 10 -15.36 10.20 -5.35
CA PRO A 10 -16.16 8.98 -5.47
C PRO A 10 -16.99 9.01 -6.78
N GLU A 11 -16.32 9.20 -7.90
CA GLU A 11 -16.95 9.05 -9.20
C GLU A 11 -17.11 7.56 -9.53
N VAL A 12 -18.24 7.22 -10.13
CA VAL A 12 -18.53 5.87 -10.59
C VAL A 12 -17.43 5.45 -11.57
N CYS A 13 -16.69 4.38 -11.25
CA CYS A 13 -15.71 3.86 -12.19
C CYS A 13 -16.46 3.30 -13.41
N SER A 14 -16.36 4.00 -14.55
CA SER A 14 -17.06 3.65 -15.79
C SER A 14 -16.69 2.27 -16.34
N THR A 15 -15.57 1.70 -15.88
CA THR A 15 -15.10 0.36 -16.26
C THR A 15 -15.70 -0.77 -15.43
N TYR A 16 -15.99 -0.54 -14.15
CA TYR A 16 -16.40 -1.59 -13.20
C TYR A 16 -17.79 -1.38 -12.58
N GLY A 17 -18.46 -0.27 -12.92
CA GLY A 17 -19.87 -0.01 -12.57
C GLY A 17 -20.14 0.19 -11.08
N MET A 18 -19.08 0.35 -10.27
CA MET A 18 -19.17 0.51 -8.82
C MET A 18 -18.55 1.85 -8.41
N ALA A 19 -19.14 2.47 -7.37
CA ALA A 19 -18.60 3.67 -6.77
C ALA A 19 -17.24 3.35 -6.13
N LEU A 20 -16.26 4.22 -6.35
CA LEU A 20 -14.95 4.09 -5.74
C LEU A 20 -14.97 4.72 -4.35
N GLU A 21 -14.36 4.04 -3.40
CA GLU A 21 -14.05 4.63 -2.10
C GLU A 21 -13.01 5.75 -2.29
N PRO A 22 -13.15 6.89 -1.58
CA PRO A 22 -12.18 7.98 -1.66
C PRO A 22 -10.76 7.48 -1.35
N ASN A 23 -9.81 7.79 -2.23
CA ASN A 23 -8.40 7.47 -2.03
C ASN A 23 -7.72 8.54 -1.14
N GLU A 24 -8.35 8.91 -0.04
CA GLU A 24 -7.75 9.78 0.95
C GLU A 24 -6.86 8.94 1.87
N ALA A 25 -5.55 9.21 1.82
CA ALA A 25 -4.62 8.61 2.77
C ALA A 25 -4.80 9.28 4.13
N ILE A 26 -5.55 8.62 5.02
CA ILE A 26 -5.65 9.02 6.42
C ILE A 26 -4.28 8.75 7.05
N ALA A 27 -3.75 9.72 7.80
CA ALA A 27 -2.57 9.50 8.63
C ALA A 27 -2.91 8.49 9.73
N VAL A 28 -2.60 7.22 9.48
CA VAL A 28 -2.78 6.13 10.45
C VAL A 28 -1.52 6.06 11.31
N GLU A 29 -1.70 6.12 12.64
CA GLU A 29 -0.63 5.87 13.61
C GLU A 29 0.02 4.50 13.35
N GLU A 30 1.33 4.39 13.57
CA GLU A 30 2.07 3.15 13.32
C GLU A 30 1.47 1.99 14.12
N SER A 31 0.81 1.06 13.43
CA SER A 31 0.23 -0.12 14.09
C SER A 31 1.33 -1.11 14.47
N PRO A 32 1.20 -1.83 15.61
CA PRO A 32 2.21 -2.79 16.04
C PRO A 32 2.42 -3.93 15.02
N GLU A 33 1.37 -4.28 14.26
CA GLU A 33 1.44 -5.26 13.18
C GLU A 33 2.26 -4.76 11.99
N LEU A 34 2.07 -3.50 11.57
CA LEU A 34 2.84 -2.88 10.50
C LEU A 34 4.32 -2.77 10.87
N ALA A 35 4.62 -2.46 12.14
CA ALA A 35 5.97 -2.42 12.67
C ALA A 35 6.65 -3.81 12.64
N ASP A 36 5.95 -4.87 13.06
CA ASP A 36 6.47 -6.24 13.03
C ASP A 36 6.69 -6.75 11.59
N MET A 37 5.73 -6.51 10.68
CA MET A 37 5.89 -6.84 9.26
C MET A 37 7.07 -6.10 8.62
N THR A 38 7.20 -4.81 8.90
CA THR A 38 8.31 -3.97 8.42
C THR A 38 9.65 -4.46 8.96
N ARG A 39 9.72 -4.83 10.24
CA ARG A 39 10.92 -5.39 10.86
C ARG A 39 11.35 -6.68 10.17
N ARG A 40 10.43 -7.62 9.96
CA ARG A 40 10.72 -8.89 9.26
C ARG A 40 11.18 -8.64 7.83
N PHE A 41 10.51 -7.75 7.11
CA PHE A 41 10.90 -7.37 5.75
C PHE A 41 12.32 -6.82 5.70
N ARG A 42 12.68 -5.90 6.61
CA ARG A 42 14.02 -5.30 6.69
C ARG A 42 15.10 -6.33 6.99
N VAL A 43 14.86 -7.26 7.91
CA VAL A 43 15.82 -8.34 8.22
C VAL A 43 16.03 -9.23 7.00
N SER A 44 14.97 -9.67 6.33
CA SER A 44 15.07 -10.50 5.11
C SER A 44 15.78 -9.76 3.98
N ALA A 45 15.47 -8.48 3.77
CA ALA A 45 16.14 -7.65 2.77
C ALA A 45 17.63 -7.51 3.07
N ALA A 46 18.02 -7.29 4.33
CA ALA A 46 19.42 -7.24 4.72
C ALA A 46 20.13 -8.58 4.45
N LEU A 47 19.51 -9.72 4.77
CA LEU A 47 20.09 -11.04 4.49
C LEU A 47 20.29 -11.30 2.99
N VAL A 48 19.38 -10.82 2.14
CA VAL A 48 19.46 -10.97 0.67
C VAL A 48 20.42 -9.99 0.03
N LEU A 49 20.57 -8.78 0.58
CA LEU A 49 21.41 -7.71 0.02
C LEU A 49 22.85 -7.71 0.57
N CYS A 50 23.08 -8.31 1.74
CA CYS A 50 24.41 -8.46 2.34
C CYS A 50 25.28 -9.67 1.88
N PRO A 51 24.87 -10.61 0.99
CA PRO A 51 25.74 -11.75 0.64
C PRO A 51 26.86 -11.41 -0.35
N TYR A 52 26.98 -10.16 -0.81
CA TYR A 52 27.96 -9.70 -1.81
C TYR A 52 28.92 -8.61 -1.30
N SER A 53 28.99 -8.37 0.01
CA SER A 53 30.01 -7.48 0.62
C SER A 53 31.15 -8.26 1.25
#